data_AF-A0A7L4CSE8-F1
#
_entry.id   AF-A0A7L4CSE8-F1
#
_cell.length_a   1.000
_cell.length_b   1.000
_cell.length_c   1.000
_cell.angle_alpha   90.00
_cell.angle_beta   90.00
_cell.angle_gamma   90.00
#
_symmetry.space_group_name_H-M   'P 1'
#
loop_
_entity.id
_entity.type
_entity.pdbx_description
1 polymer ?
#
loop_
_entity_poly.entity_id
_entity_poly.type
_entity_poly.pdbx_seq_one_letter_code
_entity_poly.pdbx_strand_id
1 'polypeptide(L)'
;RSVGGFVLGMALASLYGALVLLAQGHNVWYCLVTTISLGTVLGLGVAFSLTMRVTVLLSLPHIFTREGRMLMLLLALGMAVQGPCSNILHNFSRAAESLSCGAELTLNQTAERLQRAQEPLLNVLAEIKDMAQKAKVVGDHVRKFFRSIMDSVSHVARALRNIWLWLANMGRVCNRELGTPTRRCLRLFDEAKDNCERAIPLLFFLCYVIVTFRPLCTLANIVLVFCIIPQYIQSFLRRKIAASLRDSLDRVRREFEFNISAVHRFDVSLNASRSLGEVALDMMEGVGQRLEPMHRVLELFMHFSFCAILYVYLQALRYRHRYLRDDTFDNVYITRRFVELDLRRAEQGTPTVLPLTAWESRRYIAPAGLWLSRQEQRRYGLQL
;
A
#
# COMPACT_ATOMS: atom_id res chain seq x y z
N ARG A 1 24.07 54.50 -46.24
CA ARG A 1 23.67 54.16 -44.84
C ARG A 1 22.18 54.47 -44.70
N SER A 2 21.39 53.68 -43.97
CA SER A 2 19.96 53.97 -43.76
C SER A 2 19.59 53.79 -42.29
N VAL A 3 19.12 54.88 -41.68
CA VAL A 3 18.60 54.88 -40.31
C VAL A 3 17.35 54.01 -40.23
N GLY A 4 16.43 54.14 -41.19
CA GLY A 4 15.23 53.28 -41.27
C GLY A 4 15.57 51.79 -41.40
N GLY A 5 16.63 51.46 -42.15
CA GLY A 5 17.13 50.08 -42.25
C GLY A 5 17.66 49.53 -40.91
N PHE A 6 18.41 50.34 -40.15
CA PHE A 6 18.86 49.96 -38.81
C PHE A 6 17.69 49.70 -37.87
N VAL A 7 16.71 50.61 -37.83
CA VAL A 7 15.51 50.49 -37.00
C VAL A 7 14.72 49.24 -37.37
N LEU A 8 14.53 48.97 -38.67
CA LEU A 8 13.85 47.76 -39.13
C LEU A 8 14.58 46.48 -38.69
N GLY A 9 15.91 46.43 -38.84
CA GLY A 9 16.72 45.28 -38.42
C GLY A 9 16.63 45.02 -36.92
N MET A 10 16.70 46.08 -36.10
CA MET A 10 16.53 46.00 -34.65
C MET A 10 15.11 45.57 -34.25
N ALA A 11 14.07 46.10 -34.92
CA ALA A 11 12.68 45.76 -34.65
C ALA A 11 12.36 44.28 -35.00
N LEU A 12 12.93 43.77 -36.10
CA LEU A 12 12.76 42.35 -36.46
C LEU A 12 13.46 41.42 -35.48
N ALA A 13 14.67 41.79 -35.04
CA ALA A 13 15.41 41.00 -34.04
C ALA A 13 14.72 41.02 -32.67
N SER A 14 14.18 42.17 -32.24
CA SER A 14 13.44 42.26 -30.98
C SER A 14 12.10 41.53 -31.05
N LEU A 15 11.40 41.57 -32.18
CA LEU A 15 10.16 40.81 -32.40
C LEU A 15 10.43 39.30 -32.33
N TYR A 16 11.48 38.82 -33.02
CA TYR A 16 11.90 37.42 -32.94
C TYR A 16 12.26 37.04 -31.50
N GLY A 17 12.99 37.91 -30.81
CA GLY A 17 13.35 37.74 -29.40
C GLY A 17 12.17 37.63 -28.44
N ALA A 18 11.24 38.58 -28.53
CA ALA A 18 10.02 38.56 -27.72
C ALA A 18 9.20 37.31 -28.01
N LEU A 19 9.12 36.90 -29.28
CA LEU A 19 8.44 35.69 -29.68
C LEU A 19 9.14 34.45 -29.14
N VAL A 20 10.48 34.39 -29.15
CA VAL A 20 11.24 33.30 -28.53
C VAL A 20 11.02 33.25 -27.02
N LEU A 21 11.09 34.39 -26.34
CA LEU A 21 10.92 34.48 -24.90
C LEU A 21 9.50 34.07 -24.45
N LEU A 22 8.47 34.58 -25.13
CA LEU A 22 7.07 34.33 -24.81
C LEU A 22 6.60 32.95 -25.24
N ALA A 23 7.09 32.45 -26.39
CA ALA A 23 6.63 31.20 -26.97
C ALA A 23 7.43 29.97 -26.54
N GLN A 24 8.55 30.09 -25.82
CA GLN A 24 9.47 28.95 -25.61
C GLN A 24 9.96 28.77 -24.19
N GLY A 25 9.72 29.72 -23.27
CA GLY A 25 10.09 29.58 -21.86
C GLY A 25 11.57 29.22 -21.62
N HIS A 26 12.44 29.47 -22.60
CA HIS A 26 13.86 29.13 -22.54
C HIS A 26 14.58 29.99 -21.51
N ASN A 27 15.76 29.53 -21.10
CA ASN A 27 16.61 30.26 -20.17
C ASN A 27 16.85 31.68 -20.71
N VAL A 28 16.55 32.68 -19.88
CA VAL A 28 16.57 34.11 -20.25
C VAL A 28 17.89 34.49 -20.89
N TRP A 29 18.99 33.87 -20.44
CA TRP A 29 20.33 34.07 -20.99
C TRP A 29 20.46 33.67 -22.47
N TYR A 30 19.90 32.53 -22.87
CA TYR A 30 19.93 32.07 -24.25
C TYR A 30 19.16 33.03 -25.17
N CYS A 31 17.98 33.49 -24.72
CA CYS A 31 17.19 34.48 -25.45
C CYS A 31 17.95 35.81 -25.58
N LEU A 32 18.64 36.26 -24.52
CA LEU A 32 19.43 37.50 -24.54
C LEU A 32 20.57 37.42 -25.55
N VAL A 33 21.35 36.33 -25.53
CA VAL A 33 22.49 36.14 -26.44
C VAL A 33 22.04 36.03 -27.89
N THR A 34 20.98 35.26 -28.18
CA THR A 34 20.44 35.11 -29.54
C THR A 34 19.86 36.41 -30.09
N THR A 35 19.18 37.20 -29.27
CA THR A 35 18.59 38.49 -29.71
C THR A 35 19.63 39.57 -29.94
N ILE A 36 20.65 39.65 -29.09
CA ILE A 36 21.76 40.59 -29.27
C ILE A 36 22.56 40.23 -30.53
N SER A 37 22.91 38.95 -30.71
CA SER A 37 23.64 38.50 -31.91
C SER A 37 22.81 38.73 -33.19
N LEU A 38 21.53 38.36 -33.19
CA LEU A 38 20.65 38.60 -34.34
C LEU A 38 20.45 40.11 -34.60
N GLY A 39 20.28 40.91 -33.55
CA GLY A 39 20.10 42.36 -33.63
C GLY A 39 21.33 43.08 -34.18
N THR A 40 22.53 42.68 -33.78
CA THR A 40 23.76 43.22 -34.35
C THR A 40 23.91 42.86 -35.83
N VAL A 41 23.68 41.60 -36.21
CA VAL A 41 23.77 41.13 -37.61
C VAL A 41 22.72 41.79 -38.50
N LEU A 42 21.44 41.76 -38.11
CA LEU A 42 20.35 42.35 -38.90
C LEU A 42 20.40 43.88 -38.87
N GLY A 43 20.60 44.49 -37.70
CA GLY A 43 20.67 45.93 -37.53
C GLY A 43 21.80 46.54 -38.36
N LEU A 44 23.04 46.09 -38.17
CA LEU A 44 24.18 46.61 -38.93
C LEU A 44 24.11 46.15 -40.40
N GLY A 45 23.72 44.90 -40.66
CA GLY A 45 23.59 44.36 -42.01
C GLY A 45 22.64 45.18 -42.88
N VAL A 46 21.43 45.48 -42.39
CA VAL A 46 20.43 46.26 -43.13
C VAL A 46 20.78 47.76 -43.19
N ALA A 47 21.49 48.28 -42.17
CA ALA A 47 21.96 49.67 -42.15
C ALA A 47 23.02 49.97 -43.22
N PHE A 48 23.99 49.06 -43.39
CA PHE A 48 25.16 49.28 -44.24
C PHE A 48 25.10 48.56 -45.59
N SER A 49 24.50 47.37 -45.68
CA SER A 49 24.44 46.60 -46.93
C SER A 49 23.11 46.78 -47.67
N LEU A 50 23.19 47.29 -48.90
CA LEU A 50 22.05 47.33 -49.83
C LEU A 50 21.55 45.93 -50.18
N THR A 51 22.46 44.94 -50.22
CA THR A 51 22.10 43.56 -50.51
C THR A 51 21.21 43.00 -49.43
N MET A 52 21.68 43.08 -48.18
CA MET A 52 20.91 42.61 -47.02
C MET A 52 19.58 43.34 -46.89
N ARG A 53 19.56 44.67 -47.07
CA ARG A 53 18.33 45.46 -46.93
C ARG A 53 17.23 45.02 -47.89
N VAL A 54 17.55 44.89 -49.17
CA VAL A 54 16.55 44.50 -50.18
C VAL A 54 16.12 43.06 -49.97
N THR A 55 17.04 42.14 -49.62
CA THR A 55 16.66 40.75 -49.33
C THR A 55 15.73 40.65 -48.12
N VAL A 56 15.98 41.41 -47.05
CA VAL A 56 15.10 41.45 -45.87
C VAL A 56 13.73 42.02 -46.23
N LEU A 57 13.67 43.12 -47.00
CA LEU A 57 12.40 43.68 -47.47
C LEU A 57 11.62 42.71 -48.36
N LEU A 58 12.31 41.95 -49.22
CA LEU A 58 11.70 40.90 -50.05
C LEU A 58 11.22 39.70 -49.24
N SER A 59 11.86 39.41 -48.11
CA SER A 59 11.46 38.30 -47.22
C SER A 59 10.16 38.60 -46.45
N LEU A 60 9.83 39.87 -46.20
CA LEU A 60 8.62 40.25 -45.45
C LEU A 60 7.32 39.77 -46.11
N PRO A 61 7.07 40.01 -47.42
CA PRO A 61 5.92 39.44 -48.11
C PRO A 61 5.90 37.91 -48.13
N HIS A 62 7.06 37.25 -48.11
CA HIS A 62 7.14 35.79 -48.13
C HIS A 62 6.54 35.16 -46.87
N ILE A 63 6.53 35.87 -45.73
CA ILE A 63 5.87 35.41 -44.49
C ILE A 63 4.35 35.25 -44.70
N PHE A 64 3.75 36.02 -45.62
CA PHE A 64 2.31 35.97 -45.91
C PHE A 64 1.94 34.98 -47.03
N THR A 65 2.91 34.24 -47.56
CA THR A 65 2.64 33.16 -48.54
C THR A 65 1.99 31.95 -47.88
N ARG A 66 1.50 30.98 -48.67
CA ARG A 66 0.90 29.74 -48.14
C ARG A 66 1.80 29.02 -47.12
N GLU A 67 3.10 28.92 -47.43
CA GLU A 67 4.10 28.29 -46.55
C GLU A 67 4.31 29.09 -45.27
N GLY A 68 4.43 30.42 -45.38
CA GLY A 68 4.58 31.30 -44.21
C GLY A 68 3.34 31.32 -43.31
N ARG A 69 2.12 31.29 -43.89
CA ARG A 69 0.87 31.19 -43.13
C ARG A 69 0.78 29.89 -42.34
N MET A 70 1.21 28.77 -42.92
CA MET A 70 1.28 27.48 -42.21
C MET A 70 2.24 27.56 -41.02
N LEU A 71 3.43 28.14 -41.19
CA LEU A 71 4.40 28.36 -40.12
C LEU A 71 3.83 29.24 -38.99
N MET A 72 3.16 30.34 -39.34
CA MET A 72 2.53 31.25 -38.38
C MET A 72 1.41 30.58 -37.58
N LEU A 73 0.57 29.75 -38.22
CA LEU A 73 -0.48 28.99 -37.55
C LEU A 73 0.10 27.96 -36.57
N LEU A 74 1.16 27.27 -36.96
CA LEU A 74 1.85 26.30 -36.11
C LEU A 74 2.49 26.99 -34.89
N LEU A 75 3.06 28.17 -35.08
CA LEU A 75 3.62 28.98 -34.00
C LEU A 75 2.54 29.50 -33.05
N ALA A 76 1.40 29.95 -33.58
CA ALA A 76 0.26 30.37 -32.78
C ALA A 76 -0.30 29.19 -31.96
N LEU A 77 -0.38 27.99 -32.54
CA LEU A 77 -0.78 26.78 -31.83
C LEU A 77 0.21 26.42 -30.72
N GLY A 78 1.53 26.51 -30.97
CA GLY A 78 2.56 26.29 -29.96
C GLY A 78 2.40 27.21 -28.75
N MET A 79 2.20 28.52 -28.99
CA MET A 79 1.93 29.48 -27.91
C MET A 79 0.61 29.19 -27.17
N ALA A 80 -0.43 28.78 -27.89
CA ALA A 80 -1.72 28.47 -27.30
C ALA A 80 -1.68 27.25 -26.37
N VAL A 81 -0.75 26.31 -26.58
CA VAL A 81 -0.61 25.07 -25.79
C VAL A 81 0.19 25.28 -24.49
N GLN A 82 1.16 26.20 -24.47
CA GLN A 82 2.02 26.41 -23.30
C GLN A 82 1.25 26.82 -22.03
N GLY A 83 0.29 27.72 -22.16
CA GLY A 83 -0.55 28.16 -21.04
C GLY A 83 -1.31 26.99 -20.40
N PRO A 84 -2.11 26.23 -21.17
CA PRO A 84 -2.77 25.00 -20.71
C PRO A 84 -1.81 23.98 -20.10
N CYS A 85 -0.64 23.72 -20.69
CA CYS A 85 0.33 22.78 -20.13
C CYS A 85 0.84 23.21 -18.74
N SER A 86 1.21 24.49 -18.59
CA SER A 86 1.64 25.04 -17.31
C SER A 86 0.51 25.00 -16.27
N ASN A 87 -0.72 25.31 -16.69
CA ASN A 87 -1.90 25.23 -15.82
C ASN A 87 -2.21 23.79 -15.37
N ILE A 88 -2.08 22.81 -16.28
CA ILE A 88 -2.25 21.39 -15.95
C ILE A 88 -1.21 20.98 -14.91
N LEU A 89 0.07 21.30 -15.11
CA LEU A 89 1.12 20.99 -14.14
C LEU A 89 0.85 21.63 -12.77
N HIS A 90 0.43 22.90 -12.74
CA HIS A 90 0.07 23.58 -11.50
C HIS A 90 -1.10 22.91 -10.78
N ASN A 91 -2.18 22.59 -11.51
CA ASN A 91 -3.37 21.95 -10.94
C ASN A 91 -3.06 20.54 -10.42
N PHE A 92 -2.26 19.76 -11.15
CA PHE A 92 -1.85 18.44 -10.69
C PHE A 92 -0.96 18.54 -9.45
N SER A 93 -0.02 19.49 -9.40
CA SER A 93 0.80 19.74 -8.21
C SER A 93 -0.05 20.04 -6.99
N ARG A 94 -1.02 20.94 -7.12
CA ARG A 94 -1.99 21.24 -6.04
C ARG A 94 -2.84 20.04 -5.66
N ALA A 95 -3.26 19.23 -6.64
CA ALA A 95 -4.03 18.03 -6.38
C ALA A 95 -3.20 16.97 -5.62
N ALA A 96 -1.94 16.78 -5.99
CA ALA A 96 -1.02 15.85 -5.32
C ALA A 96 -0.72 16.29 -3.87
N GLU A 97 -0.46 17.58 -3.66
CA GLU A 97 -0.30 18.17 -2.31
C GLU A 97 -1.57 17.95 -1.46
N SER A 98 -2.74 18.24 -2.02
CA SER A 98 -4.04 18.07 -1.34
C SER A 98 -4.30 16.60 -0.98
N LEU A 99 -4.01 15.68 -1.90
CA LEU A 99 -4.13 14.24 -1.66
C LEU A 99 -3.18 13.76 -0.55
N SER A 100 -1.93 14.23 -0.54
CA SER A 100 -0.97 13.93 0.53
C SER A 100 -1.49 14.42 1.89
N CYS A 101 -1.96 15.66 1.95
CA CYS A 101 -2.52 16.24 3.18
C CYS A 101 -3.78 15.48 3.64
N GLY A 102 -4.69 15.13 2.72
CA GLY A 102 -5.90 14.37 3.03
C GLY A 102 -5.59 12.96 3.54
N ALA A 103 -4.58 12.30 2.96
CA ALA A 103 -4.10 11.01 3.43
C ALA A 103 -3.46 11.11 4.82
N GLU A 104 -2.69 12.16 5.10
CA GLU A 104 -2.06 12.39 6.41
C GLU A 104 -3.11 12.63 7.49
N LEU A 105 -4.11 13.44 7.19
CA LEU A 105 -5.26 13.66 8.07
C LEU A 105 -6.01 12.36 8.34
N THR A 106 -6.21 11.53 7.32
CA THR A 106 -6.90 10.23 7.46
C THR A 106 -6.09 9.27 8.33
N LEU A 107 -4.76 9.24 8.19
CA LEU A 107 -3.88 8.44 9.05
C LEU A 107 -3.93 8.92 10.51
N ASN A 108 -3.85 10.23 10.75
CA ASN A 108 -3.96 10.77 12.10
C ASN A 108 -5.32 10.49 12.73
N GLN A 109 -6.41 10.66 11.98
CA GLN A 109 -7.75 10.36 12.47
C GLN A 109 -7.96 8.87 12.74
N THR A 110 -7.46 7.98 11.88
CA THR A 110 -7.58 6.54 12.07
C THR A 110 -6.77 6.07 13.28
N ALA A 111 -5.56 6.59 13.48
CA ALA A 111 -4.76 6.31 14.68
C ALA A 111 -5.49 6.76 15.96
N GLU A 112 -6.04 7.96 15.98
CA GLU A 112 -6.79 8.47 17.12
C GLU A 112 -8.06 7.65 17.40
N ARG A 113 -8.82 7.30 16.36
CA ARG A 113 -10.02 6.45 16.49
C ARG A 113 -9.70 5.06 16.99
N LEU A 114 -8.60 4.48 16.51
CA LEU A 114 -8.13 3.18 16.94
C LEU A 114 -7.76 3.20 18.42
N GLN A 115 -7.06 4.23 18.88
CA GLN A 115 -6.71 4.40 20.28
C GLN A 115 -7.97 4.51 21.15
N ARG A 116 -8.96 5.33 20.75
CA ARG A 116 -10.25 5.40 21.45
C ARG A 116 -11.04 4.09 21.42
N ALA A 117 -10.94 3.29 20.36
CA ALA A 117 -11.61 2.00 20.27
C ALA A 117 -10.97 0.93 21.18
N GLN A 118 -9.71 1.09 21.58
CA GLN A 118 -9.03 0.17 22.49
C GLN A 118 -9.41 0.39 23.96
N GLU A 119 -9.68 1.63 24.39
CA GLU A 119 -10.08 1.96 25.76
C GLU A 119 -11.24 1.12 26.31
N PRO A 120 -12.39 0.96 25.61
CA PRO A 120 -13.48 0.14 26.12
C PRO A 120 -13.11 -1.34 26.25
N LEU A 121 -12.23 -1.86 25.38
CA LEU A 121 -11.76 -3.25 25.45
C LEU A 121 -10.89 -3.48 26.69
N LEU A 122 -10.03 -2.51 27.04
CA LEU A 122 -9.23 -2.58 28.27
C LEU A 122 -10.10 -2.54 29.52
N ASN A 123 -11.16 -1.72 29.52
CA ASN A 123 -12.10 -1.62 30.66
C ASN A 123 -12.89 -2.91 30.86
N VAL A 124 -13.48 -3.47 29.80
CA VAL A 124 -14.21 -4.76 29.87
C VAL A 124 -13.30 -5.87 30.38
N LEU A 125 -12.07 -5.89 29.91
CA LEU A 125 -11.10 -6.86 30.35
C LEU A 125 -10.71 -6.70 31.83
N ALA A 126 -10.56 -5.47 32.31
CA ALA A 126 -10.30 -5.20 33.72
C ALA A 126 -11.44 -5.74 34.61
N GLU A 127 -12.70 -5.59 34.18
CA GLU A 127 -13.85 -6.17 34.88
C GLU A 127 -13.82 -7.70 34.87
N ILE A 128 -13.54 -8.34 33.72
CA ILE A 128 -13.41 -9.80 33.65
C ILE A 128 -12.30 -10.29 34.60
N LYS A 129 -11.18 -9.58 34.66
CA LYS A 129 -10.07 -9.90 35.57
C LYS A 129 -10.49 -9.77 37.04
N ASP A 130 -11.24 -8.74 37.40
CA ASP A 130 -11.77 -8.56 38.77
C ASP A 130 -12.74 -9.69 39.14
N MET A 131 -13.68 -10.04 38.26
CA MET A 131 -14.60 -11.17 38.47
C MET A 131 -13.83 -12.50 38.63
N ALA A 132 -12.83 -12.72 37.78
CA ALA A 132 -11.99 -13.92 37.85
C ALA A 132 -11.15 -13.96 39.14
N GLN A 133 -10.66 -12.81 39.63
CA GLN A 133 -9.97 -12.70 40.92
C GLN A 133 -10.91 -13.03 42.08
N LYS A 134 -12.15 -12.49 42.08
CA LYS A 134 -13.16 -12.83 43.10
C LYS A 134 -13.50 -14.32 43.10
N ALA A 135 -13.69 -14.92 41.93
CA ALA A 135 -13.92 -16.36 41.79
C ALA A 135 -12.72 -17.18 42.31
N LYS A 136 -11.49 -16.74 42.06
CA LYS A 136 -10.27 -17.37 42.60
C LYS A 136 -10.25 -17.34 44.13
N VAL A 137 -10.59 -16.21 44.75
CA VAL A 137 -10.66 -16.10 46.22
C VAL A 137 -11.65 -17.11 46.80
N VAL A 138 -12.82 -17.27 46.17
CA VAL A 138 -13.82 -18.28 46.56
C VAL A 138 -13.26 -19.69 46.39
N GLY A 139 -12.66 -19.99 45.23
CA GLY A 139 -12.01 -21.28 44.95
C GLY A 139 -10.92 -21.63 45.97
N ASP A 140 -10.12 -20.66 46.40
CA ASP A 140 -9.07 -20.85 47.42
C ASP A 140 -9.65 -21.13 48.81
N HIS A 141 -10.76 -20.49 49.19
CA HIS A 141 -11.48 -20.79 50.44
C HIS A 141 -12.02 -22.23 50.43
N VAL A 142 -12.69 -22.62 49.35
CA VAL A 142 -13.22 -23.97 49.15
C VAL A 142 -12.07 -24.98 49.22
N ARG A 143 -10.96 -24.73 48.51
CA ARG A 143 -9.78 -25.59 48.53
C ARG A 143 -9.22 -25.75 49.96
N LYS A 144 -9.12 -24.66 50.72
CA LYS A 144 -8.64 -24.69 52.12
C LYS A 144 -9.57 -25.50 53.02
N PHE A 145 -10.88 -25.35 52.86
CA PHE A 145 -11.90 -26.13 53.58
C PHE A 145 -11.78 -27.63 53.27
N PHE A 146 -11.72 -28.01 51.98
CA PHE A 146 -11.60 -29.41 51.58
C PHE A 146 -10.27 -30.05 52.02
N ARG A 147 -9.17 -29.29 52.07
CA ARG A 147 -7.91 -29.77 52.68
C ARG A 147 -8.09 -30.09 54.17
N SER A 148 -8.75 -29.22 54.94
CA SER A 148 -9.04 -29.48 56.36
C SER A 148 -9.89 -30.74 56.57
N ILE A 149 -10.90 -30.96 55.71
CA ILE A 149 -11.70 -32.20 55.72
C ILE A 149 -10.82 -33.41 55.39
N MET A 150 -9.99 -33.32 54.35
CA MET A 150 -9.10 -34.42 53.94
C MET A 150 -8.09 -34.77 55.03
N ASP A 151 -7.57 -33.78 55.75
CA ASP A 151 -6.70 -33.98 56.91
C ASP A 151 -7.45 -34.73 58.02
N SER A 152 -8.65 -34.26 58.38
CA SER A 152 -9.53 -34.91 59.37
C SER A 152 -9.88 -36.35 58.99
N VAL A 153 -10.26 -36.57 57.72
CA VAL A 153 -10.49 -37.91 57.15
C VAL A 153 -9.23 -38.77 57.22
N SER A 154 -8.05 -38.18 57.02
CA SER A 154 -6.80 -38.90 57.13
C SER A 154 -6.47 -39.29 58.57
N HIS A 155 -6.90 -38.52 59.57
CA HIS A 155 -6.88 -38.95 60.98
C HIS A 155 -7.81 -40.14 61.22
N VAL A 156 -9.06 -40.07 60.76
CA VAL A 156 -10.04 -41.17 60.88
C VAL A 156 -9.54 -42.43 60.16
N ALA A 157 -9.03 -42.30 58.95
CA ALA A 157 -8.49 -43.42 58.18
C ALA A 157 -7.28 -44.09 58.88
N ARG A 158 -6.44 -43.30 59.58
CA ARG A 158 -5.36 -43.85 60.41
C ARG A 158 -5.90 -44.63 61.60
N ALA A 159 -6.92 -44.13 62.29
CA ALA A 159 -7.58 -44.84 63.39
C ALA A 159 -8.24 -46.14 62.90
N LEU A 160 -8.99 -46.08 61.79
CA LEU A 160 -9.61 -47.26 61.16
C LEU A 160 -8.56 -48.29 60.71
N ARG A 161 -7.40 -47.85 60.22
CA ARG A 161 -6.28 -48.75 59.89
C ARG A 161 -5.76 -49.48 61.13
N ASN A 162 -5.63 -48.78 62.26
CA ASN A 162 -5.20 -49.40 63.51
C ASN A 162 -6.24 -50.41 64.02
N ILE A 163 -7.52 -50.08 63.96
CA ILE A 163 -8.64 -51.00 64.28
C ILE A 163 -8.62 -52.22 63.35
N TRP A 164 -8.38 -52.00 62.06
CA TRP A 164 -8.27 -53.07 61.06
C TRP A 164 -7.11 -54.03 61.38
N LEU A 165 -5.94 -53.49 61.73
CA LEU A 165 -4.78 -54.30 62.14
C LEU A 165 -5.09 -55.12 63.40
N TRP A 166 -5.78 -54.51 64.36
CA TRP A 166 -6.22 -55.19 65.58
C TRP A 166 -7.22 -56.31 65.29
N LEU A 167 -8.27 -56.06 64.50
CA LEU A 167 -9.26 -57.07 64.09
C LEU A 167 -8.61 -58.22 63.31
N ALA A 168 -7.67 -57.92 62.42
CA ALA A 168 -6.94 -58.93 61.66
C ALA A 168 -6.06 -59.80 62.58
N ASN A 169 -5.52 -59.24 63.66
CA ASN A 169 -4.79 -60.00 64.66
C ASN A 169 -5.73 -60.87 65.50
N MET A 170 -6.85 -60.30 65.97
CA MET A 170 -7.88 -61.02 66.72
C MET A 170 -8.45 -62.20 65.94
N GLY A 171 -8.78 -62.02 64.66
CA GLY A 171 -9.27 -63.11 63.80
C GLY A 171 -8.24 -64.24 63.62
N ARG A 172 -6.95 -63.90 63.52
CA ARG A 172 -5.86 -64.89 63.46
C ARG A 172 -5.69 -65.66 64.77
N VAL A 173 -5.74 -64.97 65.91
CA VAL A 173 -5.65 -65.60 67.24
C VAL A 173 -6.86 -66.50 67.49
N CYS A 174 -8.08 -66.06 67.15
CA CYS A 174 -9.32 -66.83 67.24
C CYS A 174 -9.19 -68.17 66.48
N ASN A 175 -8.78 -68.11 65.21
CA ASN A 175 -8.59 -69.31 64.39
C ASN A 175 -7.47 -70.24 64.91
N ARG A 176 -6.43 -69.69 65.56
CA ARG A 176 -5.29 -70.46 66.06
C ARG A 176 -5.59 -71.17 67.38
N GLU A 177 -6.25 -70.50 68.31
CA GLU A 177 -6.50 -71.02 69.67
C GLU A 177 -7.74 -71.92 69.73
N LEU A 178 -8.83 -71.56 69.03
CA LEU A 178 -10.11 -72.27 69.15
C LEU A 178 -10.24 -73.48 68.22
N GLY A 179 -9.50 -73.53 67.11
CA GLY A 179 -9.61 -74.61 66.11
C GLY A 179 -11.08 -74.83 65.67
N THR A 180 -11.44 -76.04 65.24
CA THR A 180 -12.87 -76.39 65.10
C THR A 180 -13.40 -76.88 66.47
N PRO A 181 -14.20 -76.08 67.20
CA PRO A 181 -14.65 -76.43 68.56
C PRO A 181 -15.40 -77.77 68.61
N THR A 182 -16.10 -78.11 67.53
CA THR A 182 -16.76 -79.40 67.32
C THR A 182 -15.78 -80.58 67.43
N ARG A 183 -14.57 -80.48 66.84
CA ARG A 183 -13.59 -81.57 66.89
C ARG A 183 -12.99 -81.76 68.28
N ARG A 184 -12.81 -80.67 69.03
CA ARG A 184 -12.27 -80.75 70.40
C ARG A 184 -13.32 -81.32 71.36
N CYS A 185 -14.59 -80.95 71.21
CA CYS A 185 -15.70 -81.54 71.95
C CYS A 185 -15.84 -83.04 71.66
N LEU A 186 -15.81 -83.45 70.39
CA LEU A 186 -15.89 -84.87 70.01
C LEU A 186 -14.76 -85.69 70.63
N ARG A 187 -13.51 -85.18 70.63
CA ARG A 187 -12.38 -85.85 71.27
C ARG A 187 -12.56 -86.10 72.76
N LEU A 188 -13.17 -85.16 73.49
CA LEU A 188 -13.40 -85.33 74.94
C LEU A 188 -14.40 -86.46 75.23
N PHE A 189 -15.45 -86.57 74.43
CA PHE A 189 -16.40 -87.69 74.55
C PHE A 189 -15.77 -89.03 74.14
N ASP A 190 -14.91 -89.03 73.12
CA ASP A 190 -14.16 -90.23 72.70
C ASP A 190 -13.20 -90.69 73.80
N GLU A 191 -12.43 -89.77 74.37
CA GLU A 191 -11.48 -90.05 75.44
C GLU A 191 -12.18 -90.51 76.74
N ALA A 192 -13.33 -89.90 77.08
CA ALA A 192 -14.14 -90.34 78.22
C ALA A 192 -14.72 -91.75 78.02
N LYS A 193 -15.14 -92.08 76.79
CA LYS A 193 -15.60 -93.42 76.43
C LYS A 193 -14.47 -94.45 76.57
N ASP A 194 -13.31 -94.17 75.98
CA ASP A 194 -12.16 -95.07 76.02
C ASP A 194 -11.65 -95.29 77.46
N ASN A 195 -11.65 -94.23 78.28
CA ASN A 195 -11.29 -94.33 79.70
C ASN A 195 -12.31 -95.16 80.50
N CYS A 196 -13.60 -95.05 80.19
CA CYS A 196 -14.65 -95.87 80.79
C CYS A 196 -14.50 -97.36 80.41
N GLU A 197 -14.25 -97.67 79.14
CA GLU A 197 -14.03 -99.05 78.67
C GLU A 197 -12.81 -99.69 79.35
N ARG A 198 -11.74 -98.91 79.58
CA ARG A 198 -10.55 -99.38 80.32
C ARG A 198 -10.80 -99.60 81.81
N ALA A 199 -11.66 -98.80 82.44
CA ALA A 199 -11.92 -98.88 83.88
C ALA A 199 -12.85 -100.05 84.26
N ILE A 200 -13.80 -100.41 83.39
CA ILE A 200 -14.81 -101.45 83.69
C ILE A 200 -14.96 -102.42 82.49
N PRO A 201 -13.97 -103.30 82.26
CA PRO A 201 -13.94 -104.17 81.07
C PRO A 201 -15.10 -105.18 81.01
N LEU A 202 -15.65 -105.59 82.17
CA LEU A 202 -16.75 -106.57 82.23
C LEU A 202 -18.11 -105.99 81.82
N LEU A 203 -18.29 -104.67 81.90
CA LEU A 203 -19.56 -103.95 81.67
C LEU A 203 -19.39 -102.85 80.60
N PHE A 204 -18.52 -103.09 79.61
CA PHE A 204 -18.14 -102.09 78.59
C PHE A 204 -19.34 -101.47 77.85
N PHE A 205 -20.45 -102.19 77.70
CA PHE A 205 -21.65 -101.71 77.01
C PHE A 205 -22.27 -100.47 77.68
N LEU A 206 -22.10 -100.26 78.99
CA LEU A 206 -22.59 -99.08 79.70
C LEU A 206 -21.86 -97.79 79.26
N CYS A 207 -20.62 -97.91 78.77
CA CYS A 207 -19.82 -96.77 78.31
C CYS A 207 -20.32 -96.17 76.98
N TYR A 208 -21.17 -96.88 76.24
CA TYR A 208 -21.79 -96.35 75.01
C TYR A 208 -22.76 -95.19 75.27
N VAL A 209 -23.30 -95.07 76.49
CA VAL A 209 -24.16 -93.94 76.89
C VAL A 209 -23.43 -92.60 76.73
N ILE A 210 -22.10 -92.57 76.93
CA ILE A 210 -21.25 -91.38 76.75
C ILE A 210 -21.28 -90.90 75.29
N VAL A 211 -21.38 -91.83 74.33
CA VAL A 211 -21.40 -91.54 72.88
C VAL A 211 -22.73 -90.93 72.43
N THR A 212 -23.84 -91.27 73.08
CA THR A 212 -25.18 -90.74 72.76
C THR A 212 -25.25 -89.22 72.89
N PHE A 213 -24.38 -88.61 73.70
CA PHE A 213 -24.32 -87.16 73.90
C PHE A 213 -23.43 -86.42 72.88
N ARG A 214 -22.71 -87.11 71.97
CA ARG A 214 -21.90 -86.50 70.91
C ARG A 214 -22.62 -85.45 70.04
N PRO A 215 -23.92 -85.59 69.68
CA PRO A 215 -24.62 -84.58 68.87
C PRO A 215 -24.65 -83.19 69.52
N LEU A 216 -24.57 -83.09 70.84
CA LEU A 216 -24.50 -81.82 71.57
C LEU A 216 -23.26 -81.01 71.20
N CYS A 217 -22.18 -81.64 70.72
CA CYS A 217 -20.99 -80.95 70.23
C CYS A 217 -21.25 -80.05 69.02
N THR A 218 -22.36 -80.23 68.29
CA THR A 218 -22.73 -79.35 67.16
C THR A 218 -23.15 -77.95 67.63
N LEU A 219 -23.60 -77.79 68.87
CA LEU A 219 -23.89 -76.48 69.48
C LEU A 219 -22.62 -75.65 69.70
N ALA A 220 -21.45 -76.28 69.70
CA ALA A 220 -20.16 -75.59 69.81
C ALA A 220 -19.83 -74.73 68.57
N ASN A 221 -20.58 -74.87 67.46
CA ASN A 221 -20.46 -74.01 66.27
C ASN A 221 -20.88 -72.55 66.53
N ILE A 222 -21.67 -72.26 67.57
CA ILE A 222 -22.05 -70.89 67.93
C ILE A 222 -20.81 -70.04 68.23
N VAL A 223 -19.75 -70.66 68.78
CA VAL A 223 -18.49 -69.98 69.11
C VAL A 223 -17.72 -69.56 67.85
N LEU A 224 -17.88 -70.25 66.71
CA LEU A 224 -17.21 -69.90 65.45
C LEU A 224 -17.71 -68.60 64.83
N VAL A 225 -18.93 -68.16 65.16
CA VAL A 225 -19.48 -66.87 64.69
C VAL A 225 -18.59 -65.71 65.13
N PHE A 226 -18.02 -65.77 66.33
CA PHE A 226 -17.09 -64.76 66.84
C PHE A 226 -15.77 -64.68 66.05
N CYS A 227 -15.34 -65.76 65.38
CA CYS A 227 -14.15 -65.73 64.53
C CYS A 227 -14.41 -65.18 63.12
N ILE A 228 -15.66 -65.20 62.63
CA ILE A 228 -16.06 -64.72 61.30
C ILE A 228 -16.33 -63.21 61.30
N ILE A 229 -16.92 -62.68 62.38
CA ILE A 229 -17.27 -61.26 62.51
C ILE A 229 -16.06 -60.32 62.25
N PRO A 230 -14.85 -60.57 62.81
CA PRO A 230 -13.68 -59.75 62.52
C PRO A 230 -13.29 -59.72 61.03
N GLN A 231 -13.41 -60.84 60.31
CA GLN A 231 -13.05 -60.93 58.89
C GLN A 231 -14.05 -60.16 58.00
N TYR A 232 -15.33 -60.19 58.36
CA TYR A 232 -16.36 -59.44 57.64
C TYR A 232 -16.15 -57.92 57.80
N ILE A 233 -15.95 -57.43 59.03
CA ILE A 233 -15.71 -56.01 59.33
C ILE A 233 -14.41 -55.51 58.66
N GLN A 234 -13.37 -56.36 58.61
CA GLN A 234 -12.09 -56.07 57.97
C GLN A 234 -12.24 -55.69 56.48
N SER A 235 -13.08 -56.43 55.75
CA SER A 235 -13.30 -56.21 54.31
C SER A 235 -14.07 -54.91 54.02
N PHE A 236 -15.02 -54.57 54.90
CA PHE A 236 -15.86 -53.37 54.79
C PHE A 236 -15.07 -52.08 55.02
N LEU A 237 -14.24 -52.04 56.07
CA LEU A 237 -13.45 -50.86 56.44
C LEU A 237 -12.47 -50.39 55.34
N ARG A 238 -11.78 -51.33 54.68
CA ARG A 238 -10.75 -51.00 53.67
C ARG A 238 -11.35 -50.55 52.33
N ARG A 239 -12.34 -51.27 51.80
CA ARG A 239 -12.84 -51.03 50.44
C ARG A 239 -13.84 -49.88 50.36
N LYS A 240 -14.74 -49.74 51.34
CA LYS A 240 -15.85 -48.80 51.24
C LYS A 240 -15.61 -47.44 51.88
N ILE A 241 -14.77 -47.35 52.93
CA ILE A 241 -14.68 -46.11 53.72
C ILE A 241 -13.48 -45.26 53.32
N ALA A 242 -12.25 -45.77 53.45
CA ALA A 242 -11.06 -44.91 53.34
C ALA A 242 -10.69 -44.50 51.90
N ALA A 243 -10.82 -45.42 50.93
CA ALA A 243 -10.43 -45.15 49.54
C ALA A 243 -11.51 -44.32 48.80
N SER A 244 -12.78 -44.72 48.97
CA SER A 244 -13.90 -44.02 48.33
C SER A 244 -14.03 -42.57 48.79
N LEU A 245 -13.87 -42.30 50.09
CA LEU A 245 -14.02 -40.94 50.63
C LEU A 245 -12.89 -40.01 50.16
N ARG A 246 -11.65 -40.52 50.05
CA ARG A 246 -10.53 -39.73 49.52
C ARG A 246 -10.71 -39.40 48.05
N ASP A 247 -11.08 -40.36 47.21
CA ASP A 247 -11.27 -40.10 45.77
C ASP A 247 -12.40 -39.09 45.52
N SER A 248 -13.51 -39.19 46.26
CA SER A 248 -14.61 -38.22 46.15
C SER A 248 -14.19 -36.82 46.59
N LEU A 249 -13.43 -36.68 47.68
CA LEU A 249 -12.94 -35.38 48.15
C LEU A 249 -11.90 -34.76 47.20
N ASP A 250 -11.00 -35.57 46.64
CA ASP A 250 -10.01 -35.11 45.67
C ASP A 250 -10.65 -34.75 44.31
N ARG A 251 -11.74 -35.41 43.94
CA ARG A 251 -12.53 -35.04 42.76
C ARG A 251 -13.14 -33.66 42.95
N VAL A 252 -13.82 -33.42 44.08
CA VAL A 252 -14.40 -32.11 44.37
C VAL A 252 -13.32 -31.03 44.47
N ARG A 253 -12.18 -31.31 45.12
CA ARG A 253 -11.06 -30.36 45.22
C ARG A 253 -10.55 -29.89 43.84
N ARG A 254 -10.47 -30.80 42.86
CA ARG A 254 -9.94 -30.50 41.52
C ARG A 254 -10.85 -29.56 40.72
N GLU A 255 -12.16 -29.61 40.94
CA GLU A 255 -13.12 -28.71 40.28
C GLU A 255 -12.93 -27.23 40.68
N PHE A 256 -12.21 -26.96 41.78
CA PHE A 256 -11.98 -25.60 42.29
C PHE A 256 -10.53 -25.10 42.12
N GLU A 257 -9.75 -25.69 41.19
CA GLU A 257 -8.40 -25.23 40.88
C GLU A 257 -8.36 -24.19 39.76
N PHE A 258 -8.38 -22.90 40.11
CA PHE A 258 -8.29 -21.80 39.16
C PHE A 258 -6.85 -21.28 39.02
N ASN A 259 -6.28 -21.33 37.81
CA ASN A 259 -5.06 -20.61 37.43
C ASN A 259 -5.38 -19.60 36.32
N ILE A 260 -5.37 -18.31 36.64
CA ILE A 260 -5.81 -17.25 35.72
C ILE A 260 -4.61 -16.36 35.41
N SER A 261 -4.22 -16.31 34.14
CA SER A 261 -3.26 -15.36 33.58
C SER A 261 -3.91 -14.61 32.42
N ALA A 262 -4.02 -13.29 32.51
CA ALA A 262 -4.52 -12.43 31.43
C ALA A 262 -3.34 -11.70 30.78
N VAL A 263 -3.15 -11.91 29.48
CA VAL A 263 -2.11 -11.26 28.67
C VAL A 263 -2.79 -10.62 27.45
N HIS A 264 -2.57 -9.32 27.27
CA HIS A 264 -3.13 -8.56 26.14
C HIS A 264 -2.00 -8.10 25.24
N ARG A 265 -2.11 -8.40 23.94
CA ARG A 265 -1.25 -7.85 22.90
C ARG A 265 -2.15 -7.25 21.82
N PHE A 266 -2.08 -5.94 21.66
CA PHE A 266 -2.75 -5.21 20.59
C PHE A 266 -1.67 -4.67 19.66
N ASP A 267 -1.20 -5.51 18.73
CA ASP A 267 -0.27 -5.08 17.69
C ASP A 267 -1.08 -4.56 16.49
N VAL A 268 -1.25 -3.25 16.41
CA VAL A 268 -1.78 -2.61 15.21
C VAL A 268 -0.64 -1.84 14.56
N SER A 269 -0.05 -2.44 13.52
CA SER A 269 0.97 -1.80 12.70
C SER A 269 0.31 -1.09 11.53
N LEU A 270 0.41 0.25 11.52
CA LEU A 270 0.12 1.05 10.33
C LEU A 270 1.38 1.06 9.45
N ASN A 271 1.65 -0.06 8.77
CA ASN A 271 2.80 -0.17 7.87
C ASN A 271 2.47 0.45 6.51
N ALA A 272 2.87 1.71 6.33
CA ALA A 272 2.93 2.33 5.01
C ALA A 272 4.27 1.96 4.34
N SER A 273 4.22 1.49 3.10
CA SER A 273 5.43 1.15 2.32
C SER A 273 6.19 2.38 1.81
N ARG A 274 5.53 3.55 1.80
CA ARG A 274 6.08 4.84 1.37
C ARG A 274 5.51 5.98 2.20
N SER A 275 6.25 7.08 2.29
CA SER A 275 5.75 8.31 2.88
C SER A 275 4.76 9.01 1.94
N LEU A 276 3.83 9.77 2.51
CA LEU A 276 2.82 10.48 1.71
C LEU A 276 3.43 11.57 0.81
N GLY A 277 4.54 12.17 1.25
CA GLY A 277 5.32 13.11 0.44
C GLY A 277 5.97 12.45 -0.77
N GLU A 278 6.50 11.23 -0.63
CA GLU A 278 7.04 10.46 -1.77
C GLU A 278 5.94 10.11 -2.77
N VAL A 279 4.73 9.78 -2.31
CA VAL A 279 3.59 9.50 -3.21
C VAL A 279 3.21 10.74 -4.04
N ALA A 280 3.23 11.93 -3.43
CA ALA A 280 2.97 13.17 -4.14
C ALA A 280 4.07 13.48 -5.19
N LEU A 281 5.34 13.20 -4.86
CA LEU A 281 6.47 13.34 -5.78
C LEU A 281 6.37 12.37 -6.96
N ASP A 282 6.09 11.09 -6.71
CA ASP A 282 5.89 10.07 -7.76
C ASP A 282 4.75 10.45 -8.72
N MET A 283 3.65 11.01 -8.18
CA MET A 283 2.55 11.52 -9.00
C MET A 283 3.01 12.66 -9.91
N MET A 284 3.81 13.60 -9.40
CA MET A 284 4.37 14.71 -10.18
C MET A 284 5.33 14.24 -11.26
N GLU A 285 6.16 13.25 -10.95
CA GLU A 285 7.06 12.66 -11.92
C GLU A 285 6.28 11.92 -13.03
N GLY A 286 5.24 11.17 -12.66
CA GLY A 286 4.36 10.50 -13.63
C GLY A 286 3.61 11.46 -14.56
N VAL A 287 3.18 12.61 -14.05
CA VAL A 287 2.57 13.68 -14.88
C VAL A 287 3.63 14.33 -15.77
N GLY A 288 4.81 14.62 -15.23
CA GLY A 288 5.95 15.16 -15.99
C GLY A 288 6.30 14.29 -17.19
N GLN A 289 6.45 12.97 -16.99
CA GLN A 289 6.74 12.02 -18.06
C GLN A 289 5.66 11.98 -19.15
N ARG A 290 4.38 12.18 -18.80
CA ARG A 290 3.29 12.24 -19.78
C ARG A 290 3.26 13.54 -20.57
N LEU A 291 3.69 14.66 -19.99
CA LEU A 291 3.81 15.95 -20.68
C LEU A 291 5.12 16.11 -21.47
N GLU A 292 6.12 15.29 -21.18
CA GLU A 292 7.42 15.26 -21.85
C GLU A 292 7.35 15.15 -23.39
N PRO A 293 6.53 14.25 -24.00
CA PRO A 293 6.39 14.22 -25.47
C PRO A 293 5.86 15.53 -26.03
N MET A 294 4.99 16.24 -25.30
CA MET A 294 4.47 17.53 -25.75
C MET A 294 5.55 18.62 -25.73
N HIS A 295 6.38 18.64 -24.69
CA HIS A 295 7.54 19.55 -24.61
C HIS A 295 8.56 19.24 -25.72
N ARG A 296 8.85 17.95 -25.97
CA ARG A 296 9.75 17.53 -27.07
C ARG A 296 9.24 17.95 -28.45
N VAL A 297 7.94 17.84 -28.71
CA VAL A 297 7.35 18.32 -29.98
C VAL A 297 7.50 19.83 -30.12
N LEU A 298 7.34 20.57 -29.03
CA LEU A 298 7.53 22.03 -29.02
C LEU A 298 9.01 22.42 -29.25
N GLU A 299 9.96 21.70 -28.66
CA GLU A 299 11.40 21.87 -28.90
C GLU A 299 11.82 21.52 -30.34
N LEU A 300 11.20 20.49 -30.93
CA LEU A 300 11.44 20.12 -32.33
C LEU A 300 10.90 21.20 -33.29
N PHE A 301 9.71 21.73 -32.99
CA PHE A 301 9.14 22.86 -33.71
C PHE A 301 10.08 24.07 -33.70
N MET A 302 10.89 24.23 -32.65
CA MET A 302 11.85 25.32 -32.56
C MET A 302 13.01 25.24 -33.52
N HIS A 303 13.61 24.08 -33.64
CA HIS A 303 14.66 23.85 -34.64
C HIS A 303 14.10 24.07 -36.05
N PHE A 304 12.84 23.69 -36.27
CA PHE A 304 12.16 23.93 -37.54
C PHE A 304 11.92 25.43 -37.82
N SER A 305 11.62 26.24 -36.80
CA SER A 305 11.37 27.68 -36.97
C SER A 305 12.60 28.45 -37.49
N PHE A 306 13.81 28.14 -37.00
CA PHE A 306 15.05 28.74 -37.51
C PHE A 306 15.32 28.32 -38.95
N CYS A 307 15.15 27.03 -39.25
CA CYS A 307 15.23 26.51 -40.61
C CYS A 307 14.21 27.17 -41.55
N ALA A 308 13.00 27.46 -41.08
CA ALA A 308 11.96 28.11 -41.85
C ALA A 308 12.29 29.59 -42.15
N ILE A 309 12.83 30.33 -41.17
CA ILE A 309 13.32 31.70 -41.37
C ILE A 309 14.47 31.72 -42.38
N LEU A 310 15.43 30.79 -42.25
CA LEU A 310 16.54 30.65 -43.20
C LEU A 310 16.02 30.29 -44.60
N TYR A 311 15.05 29.38 -44.70
CA TYR A 311 14.43 29.01 -45.97
C TYR A 311 13.77 30.20 -46.66
N VAL A 312 12.97 31.00 -45.94
CA VAL A 312 12.35 32.23 -46.46
C VAL A 312 13.41 33.24 -46.93
N TYR A 313 14.50 33.38 -46.17
CA TYR A 313 15.61 34.25 -46.55
C TYR A 313 16.33 33.77 -47.83
N LEU A 314 16.58 32.47 -47.96
CA LEU A 314 17.18 31.86 -49.15
C LEU A 314 16.26 32.00 -50.38
N GLN A 315 14.94 31.91 -50.19
CA GLN A 315 13.97 32.13 -51.25
C GLN A 315 14.01 33.58 -51.75
N ALA A 316 14.11 34.55 -50.84
CA ALA A 316 14.29 35.96 -51.21
C ALA A 316 15.62 36.22 -51.94
N LEU A 317 16.72 35.56 -51.53
CA LEU A 317 17.98 35.62 -52.25
C LEU A 317 17.87 35.04 -53.67
N ARG A 318 17.23 33.88 -53.81
CA ARG A 318 17.02 33.24 -55.10
C ARG A 318 16.15 34.09 -56.03
N TYR A 319 15.09 34.70 -55.50
CA TYR A 319 14.25 35.63 -56.24
C TYR A 319 15.06 36.81 -56.76
N ARG A 320 15.82 37.48 -55.88
CA ARG A 320 16.70 38.59 -56.27
C ARG A 320 17.71 38.18 -57.33
N HIS A 321 18.36 37.03 -57.14
CA HIS A 321 19.39 36.55 -58.05
C HIS A 321 18.84 36.32 -59.45
N ARG A 322 17.63 35.75 -59.54
CA ARG A 322 16.94 35.55 -60.82
C ARG A 322 16.47 36.88 -61.42
N TYR A 323 15.91 37.78 -60.62
CA TYR A 323 15.48 39.11 -61.04
C TYR A 323 16.59 39.94 -61.66
N LEU A 324 17.83 39.81 -61.17
CA LEU A 324 18.99 40.56 -61.69
C LEU A 324 19.68 39.89 -62.88
N ARG A 325 19.47 38.59 -63.14
CA ARG A 325 20.15 37.85 -64.21
C ARG A 325 19.25 37.53 -65.40
N ASP A 326 17.95 37.44 -65.17
CA ASP A 326 16.97 37.05 -66.16
C ASP A 326 16.04 38.23 -66.44
N ASP A 327 16.28 38.93 -67.54
CA ASP A 327 15.48 40.09 -67.96
C ASP A 327 14.01 39.72 -68.23
N THR A 328 13.68 38.43 -68.38
CA THR A 328 12.30 37.96 -68.56
C THR A 328 11.57 37.67 -67.24
N PHE A 329 12.30 37.64 -66.12
CA PHE A 329 11.77 37.24 -64.81
C PHE A 329 11.21 38.43 -64.01
N ASP A 330 9.88 38.60 -64.01
CA ASP A 330 9.12 39.64 -63.27
C ASP A 330 9.65 41.10 -63.47
N ASN A 331 10.51 41.34 -64.46
CA ASN A 331 11.07 42.64 -64.85
C ASN A 331 10.08 43.44 -65.72
N VAL A 332 8.86 43.63 -65.21
CA VAL A 332 7.76 44.33 -65.92
C VAL A 332 7.61 45.80 -65.53
N TYR A 333 8.50 46.32 -64.68
CA TYR A 333 8.34 47.64 -64.08
C TYR A 333 9.16 48.71 -64.80
N ILE A 334 8.49 49.81 -65.21
CA ILE A 334 9.16 51.00 -65.78
C ILE A 334 9.47 51.97 -64.65
N THR A 335 10.73 52.02 -64.25
CA THR A 335 11.19 52.90 -63.17
C THR A 335 11.38 54.34 -63.65
N ARG A 336 11.36 55.31 -62.72
CA ARG A 336 11.68 56.72 -63.05
C ARG A 336 13.05 56.88 -63.73
N ARG A 337 14.02 56.05 -63.35
CA ARG A 337 15.36 56.05 -63.94
C ARG A 337 15.37 55.55 -65.39
N PHE A 338 14.48 54.62 -65.74
CA PHE A 338 14.27 54.20 -67.13
C PHE A 338 13.70 55.35 -67.96
N VAL A 339 12.67 56.04 -67.44
CA VAL A 339 12.07 57.20 -68.12
C VAL A 339 13.09 58.31 -68.34
N GLU A 340 13.90 58.62 -67.32
CA GLU A 340 14.96 59.63 -67.43
C GLU A 340 16.03 59.25 -68.48
N LEU A 341 16.38 57.96 -68.57
CA LEU A 341 17.32 57.48 -69.57
C LEU A 341 16.74 57.55 -71.00
N ASP A 342 15.45 57.27 -71.16
CA ASP A 342 14.74 57.39 -72.45
C ASP A 342 14.62 58.86 -72.89
N LEU A 343 14.35 59.78 -71.96
CA LEU A 343 14.33 61.23 -72.23
C LEU A 343 15.70 61.74 -72.69
N ARG A 344 16.80 61.35 -72.02
CA ARG A 344 18.15 61.72 -72.45
C ARG A 344 18.50 61.18 -73.83
N ARG A 345 17.99 59.98 -74.17
CA ARG A 345 18.14 59.40 -75.51
C ARG A 345 17.39 60.18 -76.57
N ALA A 346 16.18 60.66 -76.24
CA ALA A 346 15.38 61.53 -77.09
C ALA A 346 16.11 62.85 -77.39
N GLU A 347 16.68 63.49 -76.36
CA GLU A 347 17.47 64.72 -76.49
C GLU A 347 18.72 64.54 -77.37
N GLN A 348 19.31 63.33 -77.36
CA GLN A 348 20.46 62.97 -78.20
C GLN A 348 20.07 62.53 -79.63
N GLY A 349 18.79 62.57 -80.00
CA GLY A 349 18.30 62.12 -81.31
C GLY A 349 18.42 60.61 -81.55
N THR A 350 18.57 59.82 -80.48
CA THR A 350 18.63 58.36 -80.55
C THR A 350 17.23 57.75 -80.39
N PRO A 351 16.97 56.53 -80.90
CA PRO A 351 15.64 55.91 -80.82
C PRO A 351 15.18 55.73 -79.37
N THR A 352 13.94 56.13 -79.10
CA THR A 352 13.27 56.02 -77.80
C THR A 352 12.33 54.82 -77.76
N VAL A 353 12.08 54.31 -76.55
CA VAL A 353 11.17 53.17 -76.31
C VAL A 353 9.77 53.65 -75.90
N LEU A 354 9.65 54.86 -75.35
CA LEU A 354 8.37 55.48 -75.01
C LEU A 354 7.89 56.42 -76.15
N PRO A 355 6.56 56.59 -76.36
CA PRO A 355 5.44 56.04 -75.59
C PRO A 355 5.12 54.57 -75.92
N LEU A 356 4.60 53.83 -74.92
CA LEU A 356 4.21 52.42 -75.08
C LEU A 356 3.00 52.27 -76.01
N THR A 357 2.97 51.19 -76.78
CA THR A 357 1.76 50.78 -77.52
C THR A 357 0.64 50.32 -76.57
N ALA A 358 -0.60 50.28 -77.06
CA ALA A 358 -1.76 49.81 -76.29
C ALA A 358 -1.63 48.36 -75.78
N TRP A 359 -0.79 47.54 -76.42
CA TRP A 359 -0.50 46.18 -75.99
C TRP A 359 0.61 46.12 -74.94
N GLU A 360 1.66 46.93 -75.11
CA GLU A 360 2.78 47.02 -74.16
C GLU A 360 2.37 47.68 -72.85
N SER A 361 1.46 48.66 -72.89
CA SER A 361 0.90 49.30 -71.68
C SER A 361 0.10 48.33 -70.79
N ARG A 362 -0.28 47.16 -71.32
CA ARG A 362 -0.91 46.07 -70.55
C ARG A 362 0.12 45.12 -69.91
N ARG A 363 1.37 45.15 -70.39
CA ARG A 363 2.47 44.30 -69.91
C ARG A 363 3.34 45.06 -68.91
N TYR A 364 3.73 46.28 -69.23
CA TYR A 364 4.63 47.09 -68.41
C TYR A 364 3.86 48.07 -67.54
N ILE A 365 4.24 48.16 -66.27
CA ILE A 365 3.55 48.98 -65.26
C ILE A 365 4.54 49.87 -64.51
N ALA A 366 4.05 50.97 -63.93
CA ALA A 366 4.86 51.78 -63.03
C ALA A 366 4.99 51.07 -61.66
N PRO A 367 6.16 51.09 -60.99
CA PRO A 367 6.35 50.47 -59.68
C PRO A 367 5.37 50.94 -58.59
N ALA A 368 4.89 52.18 -58.68
CA ALA A 368 3.93 52.78 -57.74
C ALA A 368 2.52 52.90 -58.36
N GLY A 369 2.22 52.12 -59.40
CA GLY A 369 0.90 52.07 -60.00
C GLY A 369 -0.12 51.40 -59.07
N LEU A 370 -1.35 51.91 -59.03
CA LEU A 370 -2.47 51.31 -58.30
C LEU A 370 -3.04 50.04 -58.98
N TRP A 371 -2.48 49.64 -60.12
CA TRP A 371 -3.02 48.60 -60.99
C TRP A 371 -2.03 47.44 -61.12
N LEU A 372 -2.52 46.22 -60.92
CA LEU A 372 -1.77 44.99 -61.18
C LEU A 372 -1.61 44.78 -62.69
N SER A 373 -0.47 44.24 -63.11
CA SER A 373 -0.26 43.80 -64.49
C SER A 373 -1.23 42.66 -64.84
N ARG A 374 -1.52 42.45 -66.13
CA ARG A 374 -2.38 41.34 -66.56
C ARG A 374 -1.87 39.96 -66.13
N GLN A 375 -0.55 39.78 -66.05
CA GLN A 375 0.03 38.52 -65.58
C GLN A 375 -0.20 38.33 -64.07
N GLU A 376 -0.01 39.38 -63.27
CA GLU A 376 -0.31 39.35 -61.83
C GLU A 376 -1.80 39.12 -61.57
N GLN A 377 -2.70 39.79 -62.31
CA GLN A 377 -4.15 39.57 -62.21
C GLN A 377 -4.55 38.13 -62.52
N ARG A 378 -3.97 37.52 -63.56
CA ARG A 378 -4.20 36.10 -63.88
C ARG A 378 -3.68 35.16 -62.79
N ARG A 379 -2.49 35.43 -62.24
CA ARG A 379 -1.92 34.65 -61.13
C ARG A 379 -2.79 34.77 -59.87
N TYR A 380 -3.29 35.96 -59.56
CA TYR A 380 -4.22 36.20 -58.45
C TYR A 380 -5.57 35.50 -58.65
N GLY A 381 -6.15 35.60 -59.85
CA GLY A 381 -7.46 34.98 -60.15
C GLY A 381 -7.44 33.45 -60.19
N LEU A 382 -6.27 32.83 -60.30
CA LEU A 382 -6.08 31.37 -60.22
C LEU A 382 -5.83 30.86 -58.78
N GLN A 383 -5.61 31.76 -57.82
CA GLN A 383 -5.32 31.44 -56.41
C GLN A 383 -6.51 31.70 -55.47
N LEU A 384 -7.55 32.37 -55.96
CA LEU A 384 -8.90 32.41 -55.40
C LEU A 384 -9.65 31.14 -55.82
#